data_AF-A0A965FYJ1-F1
#
_entry.id   AF-A0A965FYJ1-F1
#
_cell.length_a   1.000
_cell.length_b   1.000
_cell.length_c   1.000
_cell.angle_alpha   90.00
_cell.angle_beta   90.00
_cell.angle_gamma   90.00
#
_symmetry.space_group_name_H-M   'P 1'
#
loop_
_entity.id
_entity.type
_entity.pdbx_description
1 polymer ?
#
loop_
_entity_poly.entity_id
_entity_poly.type
_entity_poly.pdbx_seq_one_letter_code
_entity_poly.pdbx_strand_id
1 'polypeptide(L)'
;MSTSSLRCLILGRDPSGESHTLITALEPDQGLTRCLLRTHRGKGTTAPDLFDEGEVFLELAKDNGIRFARDYRLLTRRSGLAQNHRTLERACRLASMIRKNPPPPESAAVCYRIALESFDAMASRPRADCAYFKSLWLMIKDGGWPVQEHWFARLGARQEIAISILTHPLDAQTIEEESVLALSIDLERWAAGEAHFVLP
;
A
#
# COMPACT_ATOMS: atom_id res chain seq x y z
N MET A 1 1.38 -29.11 -15.95
CA MET A 1 0.39 -28.62 -14.95
C MET A 1 0.81 -27.22 -14.56
N SER A 2 0.08 -26.20 -15.00
CA SER A 2 0.51 -24.80 -14.84
C SER A 2 0.19 -24.32 -13.43
N THR A 3 1.23 -24.15 -12.61
CA THR A 3 1.15 -23.49 -11.31
C THR A 3 1.16 -22.00 -11.61
N SER A 4 0.13 -21.24 -11.23
CA SER A 4 0.15 -19.78 -11.39
C SER A 4 0.87 -19.16 -10.19
N SER A 5 1.85 -18.31 -10.47
CA SER A 5 2.52 -17.47 -9.49
C SER A 5 2.04 -16.03 -9.64
N LEU A 6 1.82 -15.34 -8.53
CA LEU A 6 1.46 -13.94 -8.49
C LEU A 6 2.56 -13.16 -7.79
N ARG A 7 3.19 -12.22 -8.50
CA ARG A 7 4.07 -11.22 -7.85
C ARG A 7 3.19 -10.18 -7.19
N CYS A 8 3.43 -9.93 -5.91
CA CYS A 8 2.54 -9.11 -5.11
C CYS A 8 3.24 -8.43 -3.93
N LEU A 9 2.56 -7.44 -3.39
CA LEU A 9 2.94 -6.69 -2.20
C LEU A 9 1.98 -7.06 -1.07
N ILE A 10 2.52 -7.51 0.07
CA ILE A 10 1.72 -7.95 1.20
C ILE A 10 1.20 -6.73 1.98
N LEU A 11 -0.12 -6.55 2.03
CA LEU A 11 -0.75 -5.42 2.72
C LEU A 11 -1.46 -5.84 4.02
N GLY A 12 -1.80 -7.12 4.16
CA GLY A 12 -2.51 -7.63 5.33
C GLY A 12 -2.18 -9.08 5.61
N ARG A 13 -2.15 -9.41 6.90
CA ARG A 13 -1.88 -10.76 7.40
C ARG A 13 -2.77 -10.99 8.62
N ASP A 14 -3.83 -11.76 8.44
CA ASP A 14 -4.83 -12.00 9.47
C ASP A 14 -4.89 -13.50 9.80
N PRO A 15 -4.96 -13.93 11.06
CA PRO A 15 -5.19 -15.34 11.41
C PRO A 15 -6.50 -15.85 10.79
N SER A 16 -6.52 -17.07 10.27
CA SER A 16 -7.71 -17.67 9.68
C SER A 16 -7.83 -19.15 10.03
N GLY A 17 -8.72 -19.47 10.97
CA GLY A 17 -8.80 -20.79 11.57
C GLY A 17 -7.51 -21.16 12.32
N GLU A 18 -7.32 -22.46 12.58
CA GLU A 18 -6.21 -22.93 13.42
C GLU A 18 -4.90 -23.12 12.64
N SER A 19 -4.98 -23.31 11.32
CA SER A 19 -3.82 -23.73 10.50
C SER A 19 -3.49 -22.81 9.33
N HIS A 20 -4.24 -21.71 9.15
CA HIS A 20 -4.02 -20.80 8.03
C HIS A 20 -3.87 -19.34 8.48
N THR A 21 -3.19 -18.59 7.64
CA THR A 21 -3.12 -17.14 7.68
C THR A 21 -3.75 -16.63 6.39
N LEU A 22 -4.71 -15.72 6.51
CA LEU A 22 -5.24 -14.96 5.40
C LEU A 22 -4.24 -13.88 5.00
N ILE A 23 -3.74 -13.98 3.78
CA ILE A 23 -2.87 -12.98 3.17
C ILE A 23 -3.74 -12.11 2.28
N THR A 24 -3.67 -10.79 2.51
CA THR A 24 -4.20 -9.79 1.60
C THR A 24 -3.03 -9.15 0.87
N ALA A 25 -2.98 -9.33 -0.44
CA ALA A 25 -1.88 -8.86 -1.28
C ALA A 25 -2.40 -7.96 -2.40
N LEU A 26 -1.62 -6.95 -2.77
CA LEU A 26 -1.83 -6.15 -3.96
C LEU A 26 -0.96 -6.71 -5.08
N GLU A 27 -1.57 -7.01 -6.21
CA GLU A 27 -0.89 -7.49 -7.41
C GLU A 27 -1.28 -6.61 -8.63
N PRO A 28 -0.39 -6.47 -9.62
CA PRO A 28 -0.53 -5.43 -10.65
C PRO A 28 -1.65 -5.66 -11.68
N ASP A 29 -2.18 -6.87 -11.83
CA ASP A 29 -3.13 -7.21 -12.89
C ASP A 29 -4.60 -7.09 -12.43
N GLN A 30 -4.94 -7.59 -11.24
CA GLN A 30 -6.32 -7.57 -10.71
C GLN A 30 -6.48 -6.72 -9.44
N GLY A 31 -5.39 -6.14 -8.92
CA GLY A 31 -5.43 -5.33 -7.72
C GLY A 31 -5.40 -6.18 -6.45
N LEU A 32 -6.40 -6.05 -5.59
CA LEU A 32 -6.38 -6.70 -4.29
C LEU A 32 -6.78 -8.18 -4.40
N THR A 33 -5.87 -9.07 -4.04
CA THR A 33 -6.12 -10.51 -3.95
C THR A 33 -6.03 -11.01 -2.50
N ARG A 34 -6.77 -12.08 -2.21
CA ARG A 34 -6.80 -12.74 -0.90
C ARG A 34 -6.57 -14.23 -1.08
N CYS A 35 -5.67 -14.78 -0.28
CA CYS A 35 -5.43 -16.22 -0.26
C CYS A 35 -5.12 -16.73 1.14
N LEU A 36 -5.45 -17.99 1.38
CA LEU A 36 -5.10 -18.70 2.61
C LEU A 36 -3.75 -19.40 2.44
N LEU A 37 -2.83 -19.13 3.35
CA LEU A 37 -1.52 -19.76 3.40
C LEU A 37 -1.37 -20.54 4.71
N ARG A 38 -0.85 -21.77 4.64
CA ARG A 38 -0.65 -22.59 5.85
C ARG A 38 0.35 -21.92 6.81
N THR A 39 -0.03 -21.89 8.10
CA THR A 39 0.77 -21.30 9.17
C THR A 39 2.01 -22.14 9.47
N HIS A 40 1.83 -23.47 9.59
CA HIS A 40 2.93 -24.41 9.79
C HIS A 40 3.45 -24.90 8.44
N ARG A 41 4.68 -24.52 8.11
CA ARG A 41 5.40 -24.94 6.91
C ARG A 41 6.70 -25.65 7.26
N GLY A 42 7.24 -26.38 6.29
CA GLY A 42 8.48 -27.15 6.47
C GLY A 42 9.66 -26.26 6.89
N LYS A 43 10.70 -26.87 7.47
CA LYS A 43 11.92 -26.14 7.85
C LYS A 43 12.49 -25.39 6.64
N GLY A 44 12.81 -24.10 6.82
CA GLY A 44 13.43 -23.25 5.80
C GLY A 44 12.48 -22.41 4.94
N THR A 45 11.16 -22.51 5.12
CA THR A 45 10.21 -21.66 4.39
C THR A 45 10.12 -20.26 5.01
N THR A 46 10.17 -19.23 4.17
CA THR A 46 9.98 -17.84 4.62
C THR A 46 8.50 -17.52 4.75
N ALA A 47 8.08 -17.00 5.90
CA ALA A 47 6.73 -16.48 6.07
C ALA A 47 6.62 -15.09 5.42
N PRO A 48 5.52 -14.80 4.71
CA PRO A 48 5.22 -13.44 4.27
C PRO A 48 4.96 -12.58 5.50
N ASP A 49 5.47 -11.37 5.44
CA ASP A 49 5.27 -10.33 6.43
C ASP A 49 4.68 -9.07 5.78
N LEU A 50 4.18 -8.16 6.60
CA LEU A 50 3.63 -6.91 6.10
C LEU A 50 4.69 -6.15 5.30
N PHE A 51 4.24 -5.55 4.19
CA PHE A 51 5.04 -4.75 3.26
C PHE A 51 6.12 -5.51 2.49
N ASP A 52 6.20 -6.83 2.61
CA ASP A 52 7.07 -7.61 1.74
C ASP A 52 6.59 -7.53 0.29
N GLU A 53 7.55 -7.47 -0.61
CA GLU A 53 7.32 -7.88 -1.99
C GLU A 53 7.68 -9.36 -2.13
N GLY A 54 6.81 -10.14 -2.75
CA GLY A 54 7.07 -11.57 -2.96
C GLY A 54 6.25 -12.17 -4.09
N GLU A 55 6.47 -13.46 -4.30
CA GLU A 55 5.65 -14.28 -5.19
C GLU A 55 4.85 -15.29 -4.39
N VAL A 56 3.54 -15.31 -4.62
CA VAL A 56 2.61 -16.29 -4.06
C VAL A 56 2.31 -17.34 -5.13
N PHE A 57 2.54 -18.61 -4.82
CA PHE A 57 2.23 -19.73 -5.70
C PHE A 57 0.86 -20.28 -5.35
N LEU A 58 -0.11 -20.13 -6.24
CA LEU A 58 -1.48 -20.56 -5.99
C LEU A 58 -1.68 -22.05 -6.28
N GLU A 59 -2.57 -22.67 -5.50
CA GLU A 59 -3.11 -23.97 -5.84
C GLU A 59 -4.09 -23.86 -7.03
N LEU A 60 -4.23 -24.94 -7.79
CA LEU A 60 -5.25 -25.02 -8.83
C LEU A 60 -6.63 -24.82 -8.20
N ALA A 61 -7.34 -23.78 -8.66
CA ALA A 61 -8.70 -23.55 -8.28
C ALA A 61 -9.53 -24.77 -8.68
N LYS A 62 -10.10 -25.47 -7.69
CA LYS A 62 -11.06 -26.54 -7.96
C LYS A 62 -12.44 -25.99 -8.32
N ASP A 63 -12.73 -24.74 -7.88
CA ASP A 63 -13.97 -23.99 -8.11
C ASP A 63 -13.70 -22.47 -7.92
N ASN A 64 -14.73 -21.62 -8.06
CA ASN A 64 -14.69 -20.17 -7.80
C ASN A 64 -14.57 -19.79 -6.29
N GLY A 65 -14.04 -20.71 -5.48
CA GLY A 65 -13.95 -20.62 -4.04
C GLY A 65 -12.71 -19.88 -3.52
N ILE A 66 -12.48 -20.00 -2.21
CA ILE A 66 -11.33 -19.38 -1.52
C ILE A 66 -10.02 -19.86 -2.15
N ARG A 67 -9.14 -18.91 -2.51
CA ARG A 67 -7.82 -19.20 -3.08
C ARG A 67 -6.85 -19.69 -2.00
N PHE A 68 -6.20 -20.82 -2.25
CA PHE A 68 -5.14 -21.35 -1.38
C PHE A 68 -3.77 -21.08 -2.01
N ALA A 69 -2.84 -20.65 -1.18
CA ALA A 69 -1.44 -20.49 -1.54
C ALA A 69 -0.66 -21.73 -1.10
N ARG A 70 0.01 -22.37 -2.05
CA ARG A 70 0.91 -23.50 -1.81
C ARG A 70 2.21 -23.04 -1.16
N ASP A 71 2.78 -21.96 -1.68
CA ASP A 71 4.08 -21.47 -1.24
C ASP A 71 4.21 -19.95 -1.41
N TYR A 72 5.24 -19.39 -0.78
CA TYR A 72 5.60 -17.98 -0.85
C TYR A 72 7.11 -17.83 -0.97
N ARG A 73 7.54 -17.06 -1.99
CA ARG A 73 8.94 -16.64 -2.16
C ARG A 73 9.06 -15.15 -1.85
N LEU A 74 9.87 -14.82 -0.85
CA LEU A 74 10.26 -13.45 -0.57
C LEU A 74 11.14 -12.92 -1.70
N LEU A 75 10.82 -11.73 -2.23
CA LEU A 75 11.67 -11.00 -3.18
C LEU A 75 12.39 -9.85 -2.46
N THR A 76 11.64 -9.04 -1.71
CA THR A 76 12.17 -7.87 -1.01
C THR A 76 11.53 -7.74 0.36
N ARG A 77 12.37 -7.66 1.41
CA ARG A 77 11.93 -7.33 2.77
C ARG A 77 12.36 -5.92 3.16
N ARG A 78 11.41 -5.13 3.61
CA ARG A 78 11.59 -3.72 3.96
C ARG A 78 11.79 -3.52 5.46
N SER A 79 12.84 -4.12 6.01
CA SER A 79 13.12 -4.08 7.46
C SER A 79 13.30 -2.65 8.01
N GLY A 80 13.65 -1.68 7.16
CA GLY A 80 13.73 -0.27 7.51
C GLY A 80 12.41 0.34 8.01
N LEU A 81 11.25 -0.18 7.56
CA LEU A 81 9.94 0.32 8.00
C LEU A 81 9.70 0.15 9.49
N ALA A 82 10.21 -0.93 10.07
CA ALA A 82 10.04 -1.26 11.48
C ALA A 82 11.05 -0.56 12.41
N GLN A 83 12.04 0.14 11.86
CA GLN A 83 13.08 0.81 12.66
C GLN A 83 12.58 2.08 13.36
N ASN A 84 11.51 2.69 12.85
CA ASN A 84 10.92 3.91 13.39
C ASN A 84 9.41 3.74 13.50
N HIS A 85 8.87 3.97 14.70
CA HIS A 85 7.43 3.83 14.96
C HIS A 85 6.57 4.72 14.06
N ARG A 86 6.97 5.97 13.81
CA ARG A 86 6.21 6.89 12.93
C ARG A 86 6.23 6.42 11.48
N THR A 87 7.35 5.89 11.01
CA THR A 87 7.46 5.27 9.68
C THR A 87 6.53 4.06 9.56
N LEU A 88 6.56 3.17 10.57
CA LEU A 88 5.68 2.00 10.62
C LEU A 88 4.20 2.40 10.64
N GLU A 89 3.83 3.40 11.43
CA GLU A 89 2.46 3.93 11.49
C GLU A 89 2.00 4.43 10.11
N ARG A 90 2.83 5.20 9.40
CA ARG A 90 2.53 5.71 8.06
C ARG A 90 2.41 4.56 7.03
N ALA A 91 3.28 3.56 7.12
CA ALA A 91 3.22 2.38 6.28
C ALA A 91 1.93 1.57 6.51
N CYS A 92 1.57 1.32 7.78
CA CYS A 92 0.31 0.68 8.16
C CYS A 92 -0.90 1.46 7.66
N ARG A 93 -0.89 2.79 7.79
CA ARG A 93 -1.98 3.67 7.32
C ARG A 93 -2.15 3.57 5.81
N LEU A 94 -1.07 3.61 5.04
CA LEU A 94 -1.10 3.44 3.58
C LEU A 94 -1.62 2.06 3.17
N ALA A 95 -1.13 0.98 3.79
CA ALA A 95 -1.61 -0.36 3.51
C ALA A 95 -3.10 -0.53 3.84
N SER A 96 -3.58 0.05 4.95
CA SER A 96 -4.99 0.06 5.31
C SER A 96 -5.83 0.82 4.28
N MET A 97 -5.37 2.01 3.86
CA MET A 97 -6.04 2.79 2.81
C MET A 97 -6.23 1.98 1.54
N ILE A 98 -5.19 1.31 1.04
CA ILE A 98 -5.30 0.48 -0.17
C ILE A 98 -6.22 -0.72 0.05
N ARG A 99 -6.14 -1.39 1.20
CA ARG A 99 -7.00 -2.55 1.50
C ARG A 99 -8.47 -2.20 1.57
N LYS A 100 -8.80 -1.02 2.09
CA LYS A 100 -10.18 -0.54 2.20
C LYS A 100 -10.70 0.07 0.89
N ASN A 101 -9.80 0.51 0.02
CA ASN A 101 -10.09 1.14 -1.27
C ASN A 101 -9.33 0.43 -2.39
N PRO A 102 -9.65 -0.85 -2.66
CA PRO A 102 -8.90 -1.64 -3.63
C PRO A 102 -9.00 -1.01 -5.03
N PRO A 103 -7.88 -0.89 -5.77
CA PRO A 103 -7.92 -0.38 -7.12
C PRO A 103 -8.65 -1.37 -8.04
N PRO A 104 -9.47 -0.89 -9.00
CA PRO A 104 -9.96 -1.75 -10.06
C PRO A 104 -8.81 -2.20 -10.99
N PRO A 105 -8.97 -3.29 -11.76
CA PRO A 105 -7.90 -3.88 -12.58
C PRO A 105 -7.15 -2.87 -13.48
N GLU A 106 -7.86 -1.93 -14.09
CA GLU A 106 -7.31 -0.89 -14.97
C GLU A 106 -6.32 0.07 -14.28
N SER A 107 -6.38 0.19 -12.95
CA SER A 107 -5.49 1.04 -12.15
C SER A 107 -4.59 0.24 -11.19
N ALA A 108 -4.75 -1.08 -11.15
CA ALA A 108 -4.04 -1.98 -10.24
C ALA A 108 -2.52 -1.87 -10.41
N ALA A 109 -2.02 -1.86 -11.64
CA ALA A 109 -0.59 -1.76 -11.93
C ALA A 109 0.03 -0.44 -11.43
N VAL A 110 -0.71 0.67 -11.59
CA VAL A 110 -0.26 1.99 -11.13
C VAL A 110 -0.28 2.07 -9.61
N CYS A 111 -1.35 1.59 -8.98
CA CYS A 111 -1.46 1.52 -7.52
C CYS A 111 -0.36 0.62 -6.92
N TYR A 112 -0.09 -0.54 -7.53
CA TYR A 112 0.99 -1.45 -7.16
C TYR A 112 2.34 -0.75 -7.17
N ARG A 113 2.67 -0.07 -8.28
CA ARG A 113 3.92 0.68 -8.43
C ARG A 113 4.05 1.79 -7.39
N ILE A 114 3.01 2.62 -7.20
CA ILE A 114 3.02 3.70 -6.21
C ILE A 114 3.24 3.13 -4.81
N ALA A 115 2.51 2.07 -4.44
CA ALA A 115 2.67 1.43 -3.13
C ALA A 115 4.08 0.89 -2.93
N LEU A 116 4.64 0.20 -3.92
CA LEU A 116 5.99 -0.36 -3.88
C LEU A 116 7.04 0.73 -3.66
N GLU A 117 7.05 1.75 -4.52
CA GLU A 117 7.97 2.90 -4.45
C GLU A 117 7.83 3.64 -3.12
N SER A 118 6.61 3.76 -2.60
CA SER A 118 6.33 4.44 -1.34
C SER A 118 6.88 3.68 -0.14
N PHE A 119 6.68 2.36 -0.08
CA PHE A 119 7.24 1.55 1.00
C PHE A 119 8.76 1.48 0.91
N ASP A 120 9.35 1.42 -0.28
CA ASP A 120 10.80 1.50 -0.47
C ASP A 120 11.35 2.84 0.02
N ALA A 121 10.69 3.95 -0.32
CA ALA A 121 11.08 5.27 0.12
C ALA A 121 10.98 5.42 1.64
N MET A 122 9.87 5.00 2.25
CA MET A 122 9.68 5.01 3.70
C MET A 122 10.72 4.12 4.43
N ALA A 123 11.14 3.02 3.82
CA ALA A 123 12.11 2.10 4.41
C ALA A 123 13.56 2.63 4.35
N SER A 124 13.88 3.51 3.39
CA SER A 124 15.27 3.88 3.08
C SER A 124 15.57 5.36 3.24
N ARG A 125 14.56 6.23 3.39
CA ARG A 125 14.72 7.69 3.41
C ARG A 125 14.02 8.32 4.61
N PRO A 126 14.48 9.50 5.06
CA PRO A 126 13.74 10.31 6.02
C PRO A 126 12.39 10.77 5.41
N ARG A 127 11.54 11.37 6.25
CA ARG A 127 10.29 12.02 5.84
C ARG A 127 9.22 11.07 5.30
N ALA A 128 8.96 9.99 6.04
CA ALA A 128 7.86 9.06 5.77
C ALA A 128 6.47 9.73 5.77
N ASP A 129 6.31 10.86 6.47
CA ASP A 129 5.13 11.73 6.42
C ASP A 129 4.92 12.31 5.01
N CYS A 130 5.98 12.86 4.39
CA CYS A 130 5.92 13.35 3.01
C CYS A 130 5.71 12.22 2.01
N ALA A 131 6.37 11.08 2.21
CA ALA A 131 6.16 9.90 1.38
C ALA A 131 4.68 9.50 1.38
N TYR A 132 4.08 9.36 2.57
CA TYR A 132 2.67 9.02 2.74
C TYR A 132 1.74 10.00 2.01
N PHE A 133 1.95 11.30 2.20
CA PHE A 133 1.16 12.34 1.54
C PHE A 133 1.25 12.24 0.01
N LYS A 134 2.47 12.07 -0.54
CA LYS A 134 2.66 11.88 -1.98
C LYS A 134 1.96 10.63 -2.49
N SER A 135 2.07 9.51 -1.77
CA SER A 135 1.40 8.25 -2.15
C SER A 135 -0.11 8.45 -2.25
N LEU A 136 -0.72 9.07 -1.24
CA LEU A 136 -2.16 9.32 -1.21
C LEU A 136 -2.59 10.20 -2.38
N TRP A 137 -1.88 11.31 -2.60
CA TRP A 137 -2.14 12.20 -3.73
C TRP A 137 -2.06 11.46 -5.08
N LEU A 138 -1.00 10.70 -5.32
CA LEU A 138 -0.80 9.97 -6.57
C LEU A 138 -1.85 8.88 -6.76
N MET A 139 -2.20 8.13 -5.71
CA MET A 139 -3.23 7.08 -5.79
C MET A 139 -4.60 7.65 -6.16
N ILE A 140 -4.95 8.81 -5.60
CA ILE A 140 -6.20 9.48 -5.91
C ILE A 140 -6.16 10.03 -7.34
N LYS A 141 -5.10 10.78 -7.70
CA LYS A 141 -4.94 11.41 -9.01
C LYS A 141 -4.92 10.38 -10.13
N ASP A 142 -4.06 9.36 -10.01
CA ASP A 142 -3.89 8.32 -11.02
C ASP A 142 -5.01 7.27 -10.96
N GLY A 143 -5.81 7.26 -9.89
CA GLY A 143 -7.08 6.53 -9.79
C GLY A 143 -8.24 7.19 -10.52
N GLY A 144 -8.02 8.35 -11.15
CA GLY A 144 -9.01 9.04 -11.99
C GLY A 144 -9.88 10.07 -11.26
N TRP A 145 -9.59 10.36 -9.99
CA TRP A 145 -10.33 11.37 -9.23
C TRP A 145 -9.79 12.79 -9.48
N PRO A 146 -10.66 13.82 -9.54
CA PRO A 146 -10.29 15.21 -9.88
C PRO A 146 -9.66 15.94 -8.69
N VAL A 147 -8.65 15.33 -8.05
CA VAL A 147 -8.01 15.85 -6.84
C VAL A 147 -7.29 17.17 -7.09
N GLN A 148 -6.85 17.40 -8.33
CA GLN A 148 -6.22 18.65 -8.73
C GLN A 148 -7.25 19.78 -8.88
N GLU A 149 -8.35 19.51 -9.54
CA GLU A 149 -9.40 20.49 -9.84
C GLU A 149 -10.26 20.79 -8.61
N HIS A 150 -10.42 19.84 -7.69
CA HIS A 150 -11.28 19.97 -6.53
C HIS A 150 -10.49 20.26 -5.25
N TRP A 151 -9.65 19.32 -4.82
CA TRP A 151 -8.96 19.45 -3.53
C TRP A 151 -7.81 20.46 -3.57
N PHE A 152 -6.97 20.38 -4.59
CA PHE A 152 -5.80 21.25 -4.67
C PHE A 152 -6.22 22.70 -4.92
N ALA A 153 -7.18 22.93 -5.84
CA ALA A 153 -7.71 24.26 -6.16
C ALA A 153 -8.27 25.01 -4.93
N ARG A 154 -8.84 24.33 -3.93
CA ARG A 154 -9.41 24.94 -2.72
C ARG A 154 -8.42 25.21 -1.58
N LEU A 155 -7.14 24.84 -1.71
CA LEU A 155 -6.17 24.95 -0.62
C LEU A 155 -5.74 26.40 -0.30
N GLY A 156 -5.95 27.34 -1.22
CA GLY A 156 -5.50 28.74 -1.07
C GLY A 156 -3.99 28.82 -0.83
N ALA A 157 -3.54 29.58 0.17
CA ALA A 157 -2.12 29.72 0.50
C ALA A 157 -1.41 28.38 0.83
N ARG A 158 -2.16 27.34 1.23
CA ARG A 158 -1.58 26.00 1.50
C ARG A 158 -1.14 25.26 0.22
N GLN A 159 -1.48 25.76 -0.97
CA GLN A 159 -1.04 25.19 -2.24
C GLN A 159 0.49 25.17 -2.37
N GLU A 160 1.18 26.23 -1.93
CA GLU A 160 2.64 26.32 -2.02
C GLU A 160 3.31 25.23 -1.19
N ILE A 161 2.77 24.96 0.01
CA ILE A 161 3.22 23.88 0.89
C ILE A 161 2.98 22.53 0.20
N ALA A 162 1.78 22.30 -0.33
CA ALA A 162 1.45 21.06 -1.03
C ALA A 162 2.35 20.83 -2.26
N ILE A 163 2.58 21.86 -3.09
CA ILE A 163 3.51 21.81 -4.22
C ILE A 163 4.90 21.44 -3.73
N SER A 164 5.42 22.14 -2.71
CA SER A 164 6.75 21.88 -2.17
C SER A 164 6.91 20.43 -1.73
N ILE A 165 5.91 19.88 -1.03
CA ILE A 165 5.91 18.46 -0.66
C ILE A 165 5.90 17.60 -1.93
N LEU A 166 4.99 17.83 -2.88
CA LEU A 166 4.83 16.97 -4.05
C LEU A 166 6.07 16.94 -4.96
N THR A 167 6.73 18.08 -5.17
CA THR A 167 7.80 18.22 -6.17
C THR A 167 9.20 17.98 -5.64
N HIS A 168 9.49 18.29 -4.36
CA HIS A 168 10.85 18.10 -3.83
C HIS A 168 11.12 16.63 -3.46
N PRO A 169 12.35 16.11 -3.69
CA PRO A 169 12.79 14.82 -3.17
C PRO A 169 12.65 14.74 -1.65
N LEU A 170 12.38 13.54 -1.10
CA LEU A 170 12.19 13.37 0.36
C LEU A 170 13.38 13.86 1.18
N ASP A 171 14.60 13.65 0.68
CA ASP A 171 15.85 14.03 1.34
C ASP A 171 16.05 15.57 1.38
N ALA A 172 15.32 16.31 0.54
CA ALA A 172 15.34 17.77 0.48
C ALA A 172 14.11 18.42 1.12
N GLN A 173 13.23 17.65 1.77
CA GLN A 173 12.00 18.18 2.36
C GLN A 173 12.26 18.96 3.65
N THR A 174 11.89 20.24 3.63
CA THR A 174 12.03 21.16 4.76
C THR A 174 10.70 21.55 5.41
N ILE A 175 9.56 21.19 4.81
CA ILE A 175 8.23 21.48 5.34
C ILE A 175 8.07 20.82 6.72
N GLU A 176 7.47 21.51 7.68
CA GLU A 176 7.27 20.96 9.03
C GLU A 176 6.29 19.77 9.02
N GLU A 177 6.57 18.75 9.84
CA GLU A 177 5.75 17.53 9.93
C GLU A 177 4.28 17.83 10.28
N GLU A 178 4.02 18.86 11.08
CA GLU A 178 2.66 19.30 11.42
C GLU A 178 1.90 19.84 10.20
N SER A 179 2.58 20.59 9.33
CA SER A 179 2.00 21.08 8.09
C SER A 179 1.69 19.95 7.11
N VAL A 180 2.58 18.95 7.03
CA VAL A 180 2.35 17.73 6.23
C VAL A 180 1.16 16.96 6.78
N LEU A 181 1.09 16.75 8.10
CA LEU A 181 -0.02 16.06 8.76
C LEU A 181 -1.36 16.77 8.52
N ALA A 182 -1.41 18.09 8.65
CA ALA A 182 -2.61 18.87 8.41
C ALA A 182 -3.10 18.73 6.95
N LEU A 183 -2.18 18.75 5.98
CA LEU A 183 -2.50 18.51 4.57
C LEU A 183 -2.93 17.07 4.31
N SER A 184 -2.29 16.08 4.92
CA SER A 184 -2.69 14.66 4.82
C SER A 184 -4.12 14.46 5.34
N ILE A 185 -4.46 15.02 6.51
CA ILE A 185 -5.82 14.91 7.08
C ILE A 185 -6.85 15.62 6.19
N ASP A 186 -6.51 16.80 5.64
CA ASP A 186 -7.40 17.52 4.73
C ASP A 186 -7.66 16.70 3.44
N LEU A 187 -6.60 16.12 2.87
CA LEU A 187 -6.69 15.27 1.69
C LEU A 187 -7.49 13.98 1.95
N GLU A 188 -7.26 13.32 3.08
CA GLU A 188 -8.03 12.14 3.49
C GLU A 188 -9.51 12.46 3.65
N ARG A 189 -9.85 13.58 4.31
CA ARG A 189 -11.24 14.01 4.48
C ARG A 189 -11.91 14.31 3.15
N TRP A 190 -11.19 14.96 2.24
CA TRP A 190 -11.68 15.18 0.88
C TRP A 190 -11.89 13.86 0.15
N ALA A 191 -10.92 12.94 0.22
CA ALA A 191 -11.01 11.64 -0.44
C ALA A 191 -12.22 10.85 0.08
N ALA A 192 -12.50 10.92 1.38
CA ALA A 192 -13.67 10.27 1.97
C ALA A 192 -14.99 10.91 1.53
N GLY A 193 -15.05 12.25 1.46
CA GLY A 193 -16.27 12.98 1.10
C GLY A 193 -16.59 12.92 -0.40
N GLU A 194 -15.58 13.12 -1.25
CA GLU A 194 -15.75 13.36 -2.69
C GLU A 194 -15.33 12.16 -3.55
N ALA A 195 -14.36 11.37 -3.09
CA ALA A 195 -13.89 10.16 -3.79
C ALA A 195 -14.36 8.85 -3.14
N HIS A 196 -15.22 8.96 -2.12
CA HIS A 196 -15.79 7.83 -1.35
C HIS A 196 -14.76 6.87 -0.75
N PHE A 197 -13.55 7.35 -0.47
CA PHE A 197 -12.53 6.54 0.19
C PHE A 197 -12.95 6.22 1.63
N VAL A 198 -12.80 4.96 2.03
CA VAL A 198 -12.97 4.53 3.41
C VAL A 198 -11.64 4.72 4.15
N LEU A 199 -11.64 5.58 5.16
CA LEU A 199 -10.45 5.88 5.96
C LEU A 199 -10.10 4.71 6.91
N PRO A 200 -8.82 4.57 7.32
CA PRO A 200 -8.33 3.52 8.23
C PRO A 200 -8.98 3.56 9.61
#